data_AF-A0A0D2M4M3-F1
#
_entry.id   AF-A0A0D2M4M3-F1
#
_cell.length_a   1.000
_cell.length_b   1.000
_cell.length_c   1.000
_cell.angle_alpha   90.00
_cell.angle_beta   90.00
_cell.angle_gamma   90.00
#
_symmetry.space_group_name_H-M   'P 1'
#
loop_
_entity.id
_entity.type
_entity.pdbx_description
1 polymer ?
#
loop_
_entity_poly.entity_id
_entity_poly.type
_entity_poly.pdbx_seq_one_letter_code
_entity_poly.pdbx_strand_id
1 'polypeptide(L)'
;DDEINQTEIDILCGTYHVPTGMLAIIYILFLSWFPPPSVWAGNGFAWLEWTEASENLFKDILRKIQRNQFQPLSKADWRKKLRGFGGTRKLLEANAQRAIEFLNNYCP
;
A
#
# COMPACT_ATOMS: atom_id res chain seq x y z
N ASP A 1 13.49 19.24 -4.09
CA ASP A 1 12.43 18.36 -3.60
C ASP A 1 12.48 17.17 -4.52
N ASP A 2 13.22 16.15 -4.10
CA ASP A 2 13.63 15.07 -4.98
C ASP A 2 12.49 14.06 -5.03
N GLU A 3 11.77 14.04 -6.15
CA GLU A 3 10.67 13.11 -6.38
C GLU A 3 11.25 11.69 -6.43
N ILE A 4 10.80 10.84 -5.50
CA ILE A 4 11.24 9.45 -5.45
C ILE A 4 10.83 8.74 -6.73
N ASN A 5 11.80 8.14 -7.42
CA ASN A 5 11.55 7.45 -8.68
C ASN A 5 11.08 6.01 -8.45
N GLN A 6 10.59 5.35 -9.52
CA GLN A 6 10.05 4.00 -9.42
C GLN A 6 11.08 2.97 -8.97
N THR A 7 12.35 3.12 -9.36
CA THR A 7 13.43 2.21 -8.94
C THR A 7 13.66 2.30 -7.43
N GLU A 8 13.65 3.51 -6.87
CA GLU A 8 13.79 3.71 -5.42
C GLU A 8 12.60 3.13 -4.67
N ILE A 9 11.37 3.32 -5.19
CA ILE A 9 10.16 2.67 -4.65
C ILE A 9 10.32 1.15 -4.65
N ASP A 10 10.81 0.57 -5.75
CA ASP A 10 10.98 -0.88 -5.89
C ASP A 10 12.02 -1.42 -4.90
N ILE A 11 13.12 -0.70 -4.68
CA ILE A 11 14.13 -1.03 -3.67
C ILE A 11 13.51 -0.99 -2.27
N LEU A 12 12.81 0.10 -1.92
CA LEU A 12 12.20 0.26 -0.60
C LEU A 12 11.12 -0.79 -0.31
N CYS A 13 10.34 -1.18 -1.32
CA CYS A 13 9.28 -2.18 -1.16
C CYS A 13 9.78 -3.62 -1.24
N GLY A 14 11.07 -3.83 -1.57
CA GLY A 14 11.64 -5.15 -1.82
C GLY A 14 10.96 -5.84 -2.99
N THR A 15 10.84 -5.14 -4.13
CA THR A 15 10.17 -5.63 -5.33
C THR A 15 11.10 -6.51 -6.17
N TYR A 16 10.60 -7.67 -6.58
CA TYR A 16 11.24 -8.62 -7.48
C TYR A 16 10.52 -8.64 -8.82
N HIS A 17 11.31 -8.61 -9.90
CA HIS A 17 10.83 -8.79 -11.27
C HIS A 17 11.05 -10.25 -11.65
N VAL A 18 9.97 -11.03 -11.68
CA VAL A 18 10.02 -12.48 -11.90
C VAL A 18 9.56 -12.79 -13.33
N PRO A 19 10.46 -13.18 -14.24
CA PRO A 19 10.06 -13.66 -15.56
C PRO A 19 9.16 -14.88 -15.41
N THR A 20 7.96 -14.80 -15.96
CA THR A 20 6.92 -15.83 -15.84
C THR A 20 6.32 -16.08 -17.21
N GLY A 21 6.04 -17.32 -17.57
CA GLY A 21 5.45 -17.64 -18.87
C GLY A 21 5.55 -19.11 -19.26
N MET A 22 4.85 -19.48 -20.34
CA MET A 22 4.99 -20.77 -21.03
C MET A 22 5.35 -20.52 -22.49
N LEU A 23 6.32 -21.30 -23.00
CA LEU A 23 6.81 -21.53 -24.38
C LEU A 23 6.65 -20.44 -25.46
N ALA A 24 5.50 -19.77 -25.59
CA ALA A 24 5.21 -18.71 -26.57
C ALA A 24 5.00 -17.31 -25.97
N ILE A 25 4.77 -17.16 -24.66
CA ILE A 25 4.52 -15.86 -24.01
C ILE A 25 5.28 -15.79 -22.70
N ILE A 26 6.22 -14.84 -22.61
CA ILE A 26 6.93 -14.46 -21.39
C ILE A 26 6.44 -13.08 -20.97
N TYR A 27 6.06 -12.92 -19.71
CA TYR A 27 5.72 -11.66 -19.08
C TYR A 27 6.45 -11.52 -17.74
N ILE A 28 6.54 -10.29 -17.22
CA ILE A 28 7.19 -10.02 -15.93
C ILE A 28 6.13 -9.91 -14.85
N LEU A 29 6.25 -10.72 -13.81
CA LEU A 29 5.45 -10.61 -12.59
C LEU A 29 6.20 -9.73 -11.59
N PHE A 30 5.53 -8.72 -11.05
CA PHE A 30 6.06 -7.84 -10.02
C PHE A 30 5.54 -8.30 -8.66
N LEU A 31 6.45 -8.75 -7.80
CA LEU A 31 6.15 -9.21 -6.44
C LEU A 31 6.91 -8.35 -5.43
N SER A 32 6.28 -7.91 -4.35
CA SER A 32 6.95 -7.08 -3.34
C SER A 32 6.70 -7.56 -1.91
N TRP A 33 7.69 -7.41 -1.04
CA TRP A 33 7.59 -7.76 0.38
C TRP A 33 6.73 -6.77 1.17
N PHE A 34 6.71 -5.52 0.74
CA PHE A 34 5.87 -4.47 1.31
C PHE A 34 4.97 -3.83 0.23
N PRO A 35 3.82 -3.29 0.62
CA PRO A 35 2.85 -2.73 -0.31
C PRO A 35 3.37 -1.43 -0.97
N PRO A 36 3.46 -1.36 -2.31
CA PRO A 36 3.92 -0.18 -3.02
C PRO A 36 2.89 0.98 -3.00
N PRO A 37 3.32 2.25 -3.24
CA PRO A 37 2.45 3.44 -3.26
C PRO A 37 1.10 3.24 -3.93
N SER A 38 1.15 2.67 -5.12
CA SER A 38 -0.01 2.47 -5.98
C SER A 38 -1.07 1.49 -5.46
N VAL A 39 -0.83 0.74 -4.39
CA VAL A 39 -1.85 -0.14 -3.76
C VAL A 39 -2.54 0.49 -2.56
N TRP A 40 -1.98 1.56 -2.00
CA TRP A 40 -2.57 2.28 -0.88
C TRP A 40 -3.64 3.25 -1.35
N ALA A 41 -3.43 3.85 -2.52
CA ALA A 41 -4.41 4.66 -3.21
C ALA A 41 -5.73 3.89 -3.41
N GLY A 42 -6.76 4.24 -2.64
CA GLY A 42 -8.12 3.68 -2.74
C GLY A 42 -8.56 2.73 -1.61
N ASN A 43 -7.70 2.40 -0.64
CA ASN A 43 -8.02 1.42 0.41
C ASN A 43 -8.44 2.00 1.76
N GLY A 44 -8.82 3.29 1.82
CA GLY A 44 -9.18 3.93 3.10
C GLY A 44 -7.97 4.06 4.05
N PHE A 45 -6.77 4.06 3.50
CA PHE A 45 -5.56 4.51 4.17
C PHE A 45 -5.06 5.70 3.38
N ALA A 46 -4.83 6.83 4.04
CA ALA A 46 -4.04 7.89 3.44
C ALA A 46 -2.62 7.34 3.28
N TRP A 47 -2.20 7.06 2.04
CA TRP A 47 -0.86 6.56 1.73
C TRP A 47 0.27 7.39 2.37
N LEU A 48 0.00 8.67 2.61
CA LEU A 48 0.95 9.64 3.17
C LEU A 48 1.00 9.65 4.71
N GLU A 49 0.15 8.87 5.39
CA GLU A 49 0.06 8.88 6.86
C GLU A 49 0.49 7.54 7.45
N TRP A 50 1.56 7.59 8.26
CA TRP A 50 1.98 6.44 9.07
C TRP A 50 1.06 6.31 10.29
N THR A 51 -0.07 5.65 10.10
CA THR A 51 -1.04 5.38 11.16
C THR A 51 -0.62 4.20 12.03
N GLU A 52 -1.21 4.05 13.22
CA GLU A 52 -1.04 2.87 14.06
C GLU A 52 -1.39 1.56 13.31
N ALA A 53 -2.40 1.60 12.44
CA ALA A 53 -2.77 0.46 11.60
C ALA A 53 -1.69 0.13 10.54
N SER A 54 -1.04 1.15 9.97
CA SER A 54 0.12 0.98 9.07
C SER A 54 1.31 0.35 9.80
N GLU A 55 1.61 0.84 11.02
CA GLU A 55 2.67 0.30 11.89
C GLU A 55 2.41 -1.18 12.25
N ASN A 56 1.18 -1.51 12.65
CA ASN A 56 0.78 -2.87 13.01
C ASN A 56 0.88 -3.83 11.83
N LEU A 57 0.48 -3.38 10.63
CA LEU A 57 0.64 -4.15 9.40
C LEU A 57 2.12 -4.41 9.10
N PHE A 58 2.97 -3.39 9.18
CA PHE A 58 4.40 -3.51 8.93
C PHE A 58 5.06 -4.51 9.89
N LYS A 59 4.79 -4.38 11.20
CA LYS A 59 5.27 -5.31 12.23
C LYS A 59 4.76 -6.74 12.04
N ASP A 60 3.51 -6.93 11.62
CA ASP A 60 2.96 -8.25 11.31
C ASP A 60 3.67 -8.91 10.12
N ILE A 61 3.89 -8.16 9.03
CA ILE A 61 4.63 -8.64 7.87
C ILE A 61 6.05 -9.06 8.28
N LEU A 62 6.79 -8.19 8.97
CA LEU A 62 8.15 -8.50 9.44
C LEU A 62 8.22 -9.78 10.28
N ARG A 63 7.32 -9.93 11.26
CA ARG A 63 7.27 -11.15 12.09
C ARG A 63 7.02 -12.40 11.27
N LYS A 64 6.15 -12.33 10.25
CA LYS A 64 5.85 -13.48 9.39
C LYS A 64 7.00 -13.79 8.44
N ILE A 65 7.70 -12.78 7.92
CA ILE A 65 8.93 -12.96 7.11
C ILE A 65 9.98 -13.69 7.95
N GLN A 66 10.26 -13.23 9.17
CA GLN A 66 11.24 -13.85 10.07
C GLN A 66 10.90 -15.31 10.43
N ARG A 67 9.62 -15.68 10.40
CA ARG A 67 9.13 -17.04 10.65
C ARG A 67 9.03 -17.89 9.37
N ASN A 68 9.42 -17.38 8.21
CA ASN A 68 9.22 -18.00 6.89
C ASN A 68 7.74 -18.32 6.58
N GLN A 69 6.81 -17.51 7.11
CA GLN A 69 5.35 -17.65 6.96
C GLN A 69 4.75 -16.62 6.00
N PHE A 70 5.57 -15.87 5.27
CA PHE A 70 5.14 -14.85 4.31
C PHE A 70 5.97 -14.93 3.04
N GLN A 71 5.36 -14.54 1.92
CA GLN A 71 5.96 -14.47 0.60
C GLN A 71 5.62 -13.11 -0.01
N PRO A 72 6.46 -12.56 -0.90
CA PRO A 72 6.18 -11.30 -1.56
C PRO A 72 4.92 -11.43 -2.41
N LEU A 73 4.10 -10.38 -2.42
CA LEU A 73 2.76 -10.40 -3.00
C LEU A 73 2.71 -9.60 -4.29
N SER A 74 1.78 -9.99 -5.18
CA SER A 74 1.45 -9.20 -6.35
C SER A 74 0.70 -7.92 -5.96
N LYS A 75 0.67 -6.95 -6.88
CA LYS A 75 -0.14 -5.73 -6.71
C LYS A 75 -1.63 -6.03 -6.43
N ALA A 76 -2.18 -7.08 -7.03
CA ALA A 76 -3.57 -7.49 -6.83
C ALA A 76 -3.79 -8.09 -5.43
N ASP A 77 -2.85 -8.93 -4.97
CA ASP A 77 -2.91 -9.54 -3.64
C ASP A 77 -2.73 -8.51 -2.53
N TRP A 78 -1.84 -7.53 -2.73
CA TRP A 78 -1.74 -6.38 -1.83
C TRP A 78 -3.04 -5.61 -1.73
N ARG A 79 -3.68 -5.29 -2.86
CA ARG A 79 -4.99 -4.63 -2.85
C ARG A 79 -6.05 -5.44 -2.12
N LYS A 80 -6.02 -6.77 -2.25
CA LYS A 80 -6.93 -7.67 -1.52
C LYS A 80 -6.64 -7.69 -0.02
N LYS A 81 -5.35 -7.76 0.37
CA LYS A 81 -4.90 -7.78 1.77
C LYS A 81 -5.15 -6.46 2.50
N LEU A 82 -4.98 -5.34 1.78
CA LEU A 82 -5.24 -3.99 2.27
C LEU A 82 -6.70 -3.56 2.12
N ARG A 83 -7.55 -4.39 1.49
CA ARG A 83 -8.97 -4.09 1.34
C ARG A 83 -9.58 -4.06 2.73
N GLY A 84 -9.70 -2.86 3.30
CA GLY A 84 -10.46 -2.63 4.52
C GLY A 84 -11.95 -2.87 4.32
N PHE A 85 -12.76 -2.54 5.32
CA PHE A 85 -14.20 -2.54 5.17
C PHE A 85 -14.62 -1.51 4.10
N GLY A 86 -15.44 -1.90 3.12
CA GLY A 86 -15.78 -1.05 1.98
C GLY A 86 -16.47 0.29 2.35
N GLY A 87 -17.06 0.37 3.54
CA GLY A 87 -17.62 1.61 4.10
C GLY A 87 -16.57 2.59 4.64
N THR A 88 -15.38 2.14 5.01
CA THR A 88 -14.33 2.96 5.64
C THR A 88 -13.82 4.05 4.71
N ARG A 89 -13.73 3.79 3.40
CA ARG A 89 -13.33 4.79 2.41
C ARG A 89 -14.28 6.00 2.40
N LYS A 90 -15.59 5.74 2.30
CA LYS A 90 -16.61 6.81 2.28
C LYS A 90 -16.60 7.61 3.58
N LEU A 91 -16.38 6.94 4.71
CA LEU A 91 -16.27 7.59 6.02
C LEU A 91 -15.04 8.49 6.09
N LEU A 92 -13.88 8.05 5.60
CA LEU A 92 -12.67 8.86 5.56
C LEU A 92 -12.81 10.09 4.67
N GLU A 93 -13.35 9.93 3.46
CA GLU A 93 -13.62 11.05 2.55
C GLU A 93 -14.57 12.06 3.19
N ALA A 94 -15.67 11.59 3.78
CA ALA A 94 -16.62 12.46 4.48
C ALA A 94 -16.01 13.14 5.72
N ASN A 95 -15.16 12.45 6.47
CA ASN A 95 -14.49 13.00 7.64
C ASN A 95 -13.46 14.06 7.27
N ALA A 96 -12.63 13.80 6.25
CA ALA A 96 -11.67 14.77 5.73
C ALA A 96 -12.37 16.03 5.22
N GLN A 97 -13.47 15.87 4.48
CA GLN A 97 -14.28 16.99 4.00
C GLN A 97 -14.82 17.85 5.16
N ARG A 98 -15.40 17.21 6.18
CA ARG A 98 -15.89 17.93 7.37
C ARG A 98 -14.79 18.61 8.17
N ALA A 99 -13.60 18.00 8.25
CA ALA A 99 -12.46 18.60 8.92
C ALA A 99 -11.97 19.86 8.19
N ILE A 100 -11.91 19.82 6.85
CA ILE A 100 -11.58 20.99 6.02
C ILE A 100 -12.62 22.11 6.22
N GLU A 101 -13.90 21.77 6.19
CA GLU A 101 -14.98 22.74 6.44
C GLU A 101 -14.90 23.36 7.83
N PHE A 102 -14.58 22.57 8.86
CA PHE A 102 -14.38 23.09 10.21
C PHE A 102 -13.21 24.07 10.28
N LEU A 103 -12.04 23.70 9.74
CA LEU A 103 -10.86 24.56 9.74
C LEU A 103 -11.13 25.88 9.02
N ASN A 104 -11.71 25.82 7.83
CA ASN A 104 -12.01 27.01 7.03
C ASN A 104 -13.01 27.97 7.71
N ASN A 105 -13.95 27.44 8.50
CA ASN A 105 -15.00 28.25 9.13
C ASN A 105 -14.65 28.73 10.54
N TYR A 106 -13.76 28.03 11.25
CA TYR A 106 -13.53 28.26 12.69
C TYR A 106 -12.06 28.42 13.09
N CYS A 107 -11.10 28.18 12.19
CA CYS A 107 -9.66 28.39 12.41
C CYS A 107 -9.01 29.11 11.22
N PRO A 108 -9.16 30.45 11.10
CA PRO A 108 -8.51 31.24 10.07
C PRO A 108 -7.00 31.39 10.27
#